data_AF-A0A401QC11-F1
#
_entry.id   AF-A0A401QC11-F1
#
_cell.length_a   1.000
_cell.length_b   1.000
_cell.length_c   1.000
_cell.angle_alpha   90.00
_cell.angle_beta   90.00
_cell.angle_gamma   90.00
#
_symmetry.space_group_name_H-M   'P 1'
#
loop_
_entity.id
_entity.type
_entity.pdbx_description
1 polymer ?
#
loop_
_entity_poly.entity_id
_entity_poly.type
_entity_poly.pdbx_seq_one_letter_code
_entity_poly.pdbx_strand_id
1 'polypeptide(L)' 'VITTGLTEVLWEYKWENKDDAEVFGPFSSSQMQDWVDQDYFRDGVYCRKVAESGGIFYSSRRIDFELYT' A
#
# COMPACT_ATOMS: atom_id res chain seq x y z
N VAL A 1 -17.95 10.28 21.77
CA VAL A 1 -18.23 9.17 20.84
C VAL A 1 -17.19 9.21 19.74
N ILE A 2 -16.13 8.41 19.84
CA ILE A 2 -15.21 8.22 18.71
C ILE A 2 -15.84 7.10 17.89
N THR A 3 -16.44 7.44 16.77
CA THR A 3 -16.88 6.47 15.76
C THR A 3 -15.65 5.79 15.20
N THR A 4 -15.23 4.66 15.79
CA THR A 4 -14.30 3.72 15.17
C THR A 4 -15.02 2.95 14.06
N GLY A 5 -15.60 3.70 13.11
CA GLY A 5 -16.14 3.15 11.88
C GLY A 5 -15.01 3.01 10.89
N LEU A 6 -14.53 1.77 10.71
CA LEU A 6 -13.77 1.22 9.58
C LEU A 6 -13.38 2.26 8.51
N THR A 7 -12.38 3.10 8.78
CA THR A 7 -11.81 3.93 7.72
C THR A 7 -11.06 2.99 6.79
N GLU A 8 -11.49 2.95 5.53
CA GLU A 8 -10.85 2.17 4.47
C GLU A 8 -9.34 2.38 4.50
N VAL A 9 -8.59 1.28 4.48
CA VAL A 9 -7.12 1.34 4.42
C VAL A 9 -6.72 1.64 2.99
N LEU A 10 -6.12 2.82 2.81
CA LEU A 10 -5.57 3.25 1.54
C LEU A 10 -4.05 3.14 1.55
N TRP A 11 -3.49 2.83 0.40
CA TRP A 11 -2.08 2.56 0.19
C TRP A 11 -1.47 3.53 -0.80
N GLU A 12 -0.20 3.82 -0.57
CA GLU A 12 0.67 4.45 -1.55
C GLU A 12 1.94 3.60 -1.70
N TYR A 13 2.51 3.58 -2.90
CA TYR A 13 3.71 2.81 -3.19
C TYR A 13 4.70 3.57 -4.06
N LYS A 14 5.94 3.10 -4.06
CA LYS A 14 7.02 3.51 -4.94
C LYS A 14 7.75 2.28 -5.47
N TRP A 15 8.25 2.36 -6.70
CA TRP A 15 9.00 1.27 -7.33
C TRP A 15 10.39 1.09 -6.72
N GLU A 16 11.03 2.19 -6.32
CA GLU A 16 12.39 2.19 -5.76
C GLU A 16 12.40 2.69 -4.32
N ASN A 17 13.23 2.10 -3.46
CA ASN A 17 13.43 2.60 -2.10
C ASN A 17 14.43 3.75 -2.01
N LYS A 18 14.12 4.83 -2.71
CA LYS A 18 14.83 6.12 -2.63
C LYS A 18 13.89 7.20 -2.15
N ASP A 19 14.45 8.29 -1.62
CA ASP A 19 13.67 9.40 -1.07
C ASP A 19 13.02 10.26 -2.15
N ASP A 20 13.62 10.29 -3.35
CA ASP A 20 13.18 11.05 -4.53
C ASP A 20 12.35 10.23 -5.52
N ALA A 21 12.10 8.95 -5.22
CA ALA A 21 11.27 8.10 -6.06
C ALA A 21 9.80 8.55 -6.05
N GLU A 22 9.15 8.48 -7.21
CA GLU A 22 7.75 8.84 -7.36
C GLU A 22 6.84 7.96 -6.49
N VAL A 23 5.87 8.59 -5.83
CA VAL A 23 4.88 7.94 -4.96
C VAL A 23 3.54 7.91 -5.69
N PHE A 24 2.99 6.71 -5.83
CA PHE A 24 1.72 6.43 -6.49
C PHE A 24 0.66 6.09 -5.44
N GLY A 25 -0.47 6.77 -5.48
CA GLY A 25 -1.59 6.55 -4.57
C GLY A 25 -2.52 7.76 -4.51
N PRO A 26 -3.60 7.71 -3.72
CA PRO A 26 -4.02 6.57 -2.89
C PRO A 26 -4.73 5.46 -3.69
N PHE A 27 -4.52 4.20 -3.30
CA PHE A 27 -5.21 3.02 -3.85
C PHE A 27 -5.83 2.16 -2.74
N SER A 28 -6.91 1.45 -3.03
CA SER A 28 -7.53 0.53 -2.08
C SER A 28 -6.74 -0.77 -1.91
N SER A 29 -6.97 -1.48 -0.80
CA SER A 29 -6.39 -2.82 -0.59
C SER A 29 -6.76 -3.80 -1.72
N SER A 30 -7.98 -3.74 -2.24
CA SER A 30 -8.41 -4.59 -3.35
C SER A 30 -7.64 -4.30 -4.64
N GLN A 31 -7.41 -3.02 -4.97
CA GLN A 31 -6.60 -2.66 -6.15
C GLN A 31 -5.14 -3.13 -6.01
N MET A 32 -4.56 -2.99 -4.81
CA MET A 32 -3.20 -3.49 -4.55
C MET A 32 -3.13 -5.01 -4.70
N GLN A 33 -4.14 -5.74 -4.21
CA GLN A 33 -4.23 -7.19 -4.36
C GLN A 33 -4.38 -7.60 -5.82
N ASP A 34 -5.25 -6.95 -6.59
CA ASP A 34 -5.43 -7.22 -8.02
C ASP A 34 -4.10 -7.10 -8.80
N TRP A 35 -3.24 -6.14 -8.44
CA TRP A 35 -1.92 -5.97 -9.05
C TRP A 35 -0.90 -7.03 -8.61
N VAL A 36 -1.02 -7.56 -7.38
CA VAL A 36 -0.23 -8.72 -6.96
C VAL A 36 -0.66 -9.95 -7.77
N ASP A 37 -1.97 -10.19 -7.89
CA ASP A 37 -2.52 -11.36 -8.58
C ASP A 37 -2.24 -11.34 -10.09
N GLN A 38 -2.15 -10.16 -10.69
CA GLN A 38 -1.79 -9.95 -12.10
C GLN A 38 -0.28 -9.92 -12.36
N ASP A 39 0.56 -10.20 -11.36
CA ASP A 39 2.03 -10.19 -11.45
C ASP A 39 2.62 -8.81 -11.80
N TYR A 40 1.86 -7.72 -11.64
CA TYR A 40 2.35 -6.35 -11.86
C TYR A 40 3.38 -5.94 -10.79
N PHE A 41 3.22 -6.45 -9.57
CA PHE A 41 4.18 -6.31 -8.47
C PHE A 41 5.08 -7.54 -8.30
N ARG A 42 5.45 -8.22 -9.40
CA ARG A 42 6.31 -9.42 -9.38
C ARG A 42 7.55 -9.24 -8.51
N ASP A 43 8.25 -8.11 -8.68
CA ASP A 43 9.47 -7.80 -7.92
C ASP A 43 9.20 -7.17 -6.54
N GLY A 44 7.92 -6.96 -6.23
CA GLY A 44 7.44 -6.18 -5.10
C GLY A 44 7.56 -4.68 -5.34
N VAL A 45 6.81 -3.93 -4.55
CA VAL A 45 6.93 -2.47 -4.45
C VAL A 45 7.18 -2.09 -3.00
N TYR A 46 7.64 -0.86 -2.77
CA TYR A 46 7.73 -0.31 -1.43
C TYR A 46 6.43 0.45 -1.16
N CYS A 47 5.62 0.01 -0.20
CA CYS A 47 4.30 0.56 0.08
C CYS A 47 4.11 0.88 1.57
N ARG A 48 3.18 1.80 1.86
CA ARG A 48 2.73 2.14 3.22
C ARG A 48 1.27 2.58 3.19
N LYS A 49 0.65 2.61 4.36
CA LYS A 49 -0.70 3.16 4.51
C LYS A 49 -0.66 4.68 4.41
N VAL A 50 -1.61 5.28 3.71
CA VAL A 50 -1.71 6.74 3.54
C VAL A 50 -1.94 7.44 4.89
N ALA A 51 -2.66 6.80 5.81
CA ALA A 51 -2.85 7.29 7.18
C ALA A 51 -1.53 7.39 7.98
N GLU A 52 -0.47 6.72 7.52
CA GLU A 52 0.87 6.73 8.09
C GLU A 52 1.82 7.59 7.22
N SER A 53 1.33 8.61 6.52
CA SER A 53 2.17 9.50 5.70
C SER A 53 3.29 10.12 6.53
N GLY A 54 4.55 9.84 6.15
CA GLY A 54 5.77 10.10 6.94
C GLY A 54 6.43 8.84 7.55
N GLY A 55 5.72 7.72 7.53
CA GLY A 55 6.19 6.40 7.96
C GLY A 55 7.08 5.69 6.95
N ILE A 56 7.64 4.57 7.38
CA ILE A 56 8.56 3.74 6.60
C ILE A 56 7.78 2.98 5.53
N PHE A 57 8.32 2.92 4.30
CA PHE A 57 7.80 2.04 3.27
C PHE A 57 8.31 0.60 3.47
N TYR A 58 7.41 -0.37 3.39
CA TYR A 58 7.72 -1.80 3.48
C TYR A 58 7.58 -2.47 2.12
N SER A 59 8.32 -3.55 1.89
CA SER A 59 8.11 -4.37 0.69
C SER A 59 6.71 -4.97 0.71
N SER A 60 5.96 -4.84 -0.39
CA SER A 60 4.63 -5.41 -0.58
C SER A 60 4.61 -6.93 -0.43
N ARG A 61 5.75 -7.61 -0.67
CA ARG A 61 5.92 -9.05 -0.44
C ARG A 61 5.75 -9.47 1.03
N ARG A 62 5.76 -8.51 1.97
CA ARG A 62 5.56 -8.73 3.40
C ARG A 62 4.16 -8.31 3.87
N ILE A 63 3.31 -7.86 2.95
CA ILE A 63 1.97 -7.37 3.23
C ILE A 63 0.98 -8.30 2.55
N ASP A 64 0.01 -8.75 3.33
CA ASP A 64 -1.18 -9.42 2.83
C ASP A 64 -2.29 -8.37 2.72
N PHE A 65 -2.62 -7.95 1.49
CA PHE A 65 -3.62 -6.91 1.27
C PHE A 65 -5.04 -7.41 1.50
N GLU A 66 -5.30 -8.72 1.40
CA GLU A 66 -6.62 -9.33 1.66
C GLU A 66 -7.05 -9.14 3.13
N LEU A 67 -6.12 -8.96 4.06
CA LEU A 67 -6.42 -8.65 5.46
C LEU A 67 -7.07 -7.26 5.67
N TYR A 68 -7.14 -6.46 4.62
CA TYR A 68 -7.62 -5.08 4.63
C TYR A 68 -8.73 -4.82 3.60
N THR A 69 -9.32 -5.88 3.04
CA THR A 69 -10.46 -5.86 2.10
C THR A 69 -11.74 -6.37 2.76
#